data_AF-A0A1G9NEK5-F1
#
_entry.id   AF-A0A1G9NEK5-F1
#
_cell.length_a   1.000
_cell.length_b   1.000
_cell.length_c   1.000
_cell.angle_alpha   90.00
_cell.angle_beta   90.00
_cell.angle_gamma   90.00
#
_symmetry.space_group_name_H-M   'P 1'
#
loop_
_entity.id
_entity.type
_entity.pdbx_description
1 polymer ?
#
loop_
_entity_poly.entity_id
_entity_poly.type
_entity_poly.pdbx_seq_one_letter_code
_entity_poly.pdbx_strand_id
1 'polypeptide(L)'
;MQKYVRSIFLFLLLIACGQTTFANNIRIKKLSLTDTLKTTKDVKIKFDLSWENSWRDDINWDAAWITAKVKRANGSWKHIKFQTTGNSIDGNPQTAKIVVPPDRMGAFIYRSGKGTGNIDLSGIKLAWNYGIDSVANIDSAEIRFFATEMVYVPQGSFAFGDSYTPTKDIYSQASADRLVPSIFKNFIAADTSKFGRNTAMFSIISDKTTPKLTVASTNSSPYNTGDQIIIDGIYLNGTKGIGITNTEPFKYSGFPIGYKAFYAMKYEVSQGQYTDFLNTTKVTITPGSPPGMTSNLFPLPNSPSQPLVRFSIEKQGETYIVSRPDRAMDHTTSNQVFAFANWSSLRPMTELEFEKAARGPLAPTYNDRANGQSPQGNMPPMGNNDLLINVLKLNGAENGTEAPTTSDSTKFLAYNGSTIEGGDGGSGSYRVGVFATSSSSRRSSGASYYGIMGLSDNVSELVITLNTENSRSFKDVNGIGENSLTGYPILSHWFSSNFFDSWSSANNKNSWSGISGRANGSQNGGFRLVRSAPSDN
;
A
#
# COMPACT_ATOMS: atom_id res chain seq x y z
N MET A 1 -18.24 -18.13 -73.46
CA MET A 1 -19.06 -19.04 -72.61
C MET A 1 -18.28 -19.33 -71.34
N GLN A 2 -18.51 -18.54 -70.27
CA GLN A 2 -19.19 -19.01 -69.04
C GLN A 2 -18.68 -20.35 -68.50
N LYS A 3 -18.05 -20.33 -67.31
CA LYS A 3 -18.74 -20.73 -66.07
C LYS A 3 -17.97 -20.26 -64.83
N TYR A 4 -18.75 -19.63 -63.94
CA TYR A 4 -18.41 -19.19 -62.60
C TYR A 4 -18.24 -20.38 -61.65
N VAL A 5 -17.31 -20.29 -60.70
CA VAL A 5 -17.51 -20.83 -59.34
C VAL A 5 -17.01 -19.79 -58.34
N ARG A 6 -17.99 -19.21 -57.63
CA ARG A 6 -17.81 -18.37 -56.44
C ARG A 6 -17.38 -19.28 -55.28
N SER A 7 -16.25 -19.00 -54.65
CA SER A 7 -15.91 -19.57 -53.35
C SER A 7 -16.08 -18.51 -52.27
N ILE A 8 -16.79 -18.93 -51.25
CA ILE A 8 -17.46 -18.17 -50.20
C ILE A 8 -16.45 -17.54 -49.23
N PHE A 9 -16.64 -16.25 -48.94
CA PHE A 9 -16.05 -15.55 -47.81
C PHE A 9 -16.52 -16.22 -46.51
N LEU A 10 -15.64 -16.92 -45.80
CA LEU A 10 -15.90 -17.36 -44.44
C LEU A 10 -15.59 -16.19 -43.50
N PHE A 11 -16.64 -15.50 -43.07
CA PHE A 11 -16.63 -14.50 -42.00
C PHE A 11 -16.18 -15.20 -40.72
N LEU A 12 -14.92 -15.03 -40.31
CA LEU A 12 -14.48 -15.47 -39.00
C LEU A 12 -15.13 -14.56 -37.97
N LEU A 13 -16.18 -15.08 -37.33
CA LEU A 13 -16.84 -14.49 -36.18
C LEU A 13 -15.77 -14.29 -35.09
N LEU A 14 -15.29 -13.05 -34.95
CA LEU A 14 -14.57 -12.59 -33.77
C LEU A 14 -15.55 -12.67 -32.61
N ILE A 15 -15.62 -13.85 -31.98
CA ILE A 15 -16.16 -13.99 -30.64
C ILE A 15 -15.17 -13.21 -29.77
N ALA A 16 -15.47 -11.92 -29.57
CA ALA A 16 -14.97 -11.15 -28.46
C ALA A 16 -15.51 -11.83 -27.20
N CYS A 17 -14.82 -12.88 -26.77
CA CYS A 17 -14.94 -13.38 -25.42
C CYS A 17 -14.50 -12.20 -24.55
N GLY A 18 -15.48 -11.50 -23.97
CA GLY A 18 -15.23 -10.40 -23.05
C GLY A 18 -14.37 -10.95 -21.92
N GLN A 19 -13.07 -10.73 -22.00
CA GLN A 19 -12.18 -10.90 -20.88
C GLN A 19 -12.70 -9.94 -19.82
N THR A 20 -13.21 -10.48 -18.71
CA THR A 20 -13.41 -9.68 -17.51
C THR A 20 -12.04 -9.23 -17.06
N THR A 21 -11.71 -7.98 -17.34
CA THR A 21 -10.43 -7.34 -16.98
C THR A 21 -10.45 -7.04 -15.49
N PHE A 22 -9.45 -7.54 -14.75
CA PHE A 22 -9.35 -7.36 -13.31
C PHE A 22 -8.26 -6.34 -12.94
N ALA A 23 -8.57 -5.52 -11.93
CA ALA A 23 -7.65 -4.61 -11.27
C ALA A 23 -6.31 -5.27 -10.87
N ASN A 24 -5.19 -4.58 -11.17
CA ASN A 24 -3.75 -4.91 -10.99
C ASN A 24 -2.93 -5.19 -12.27
N ASN A 25 -3.54 -5.12 -13.45
CA ASN A 25 -2.93 -5.48 -14.73
C ASN A 25 -1.97 -4.42 -15.33
N ILE A 26 -1.13 -3.80 -14.50
CA ILE A 26 -0.11 -2.86 -14.97
C ILE A 26 1.01 -3.59 -15.71
N ARG A 27 1.33 -3.12 -16.93
CA ARG A 27 2.31 -3.78 -17.80
C ARG A 27 3.23 -2.77 -18.45
N ILE A 28 4.53 -3.08 -18.39
CA ILE A 28 5.55 -2.44 -19.22
C ILE A 28 5.85 -3.36 -20.40
N LYS A 29 5.88 -2.80 -21.61
CA LYS A 29 6.13 -3.55 -22.86
C LYS A 29 7.15 -2.80 -23.72
N LYS A 30 7.75 -3.51 -24.69
CA LYS A 30 8.63 -2.94 -25.72
C LYS A 30 9.77 -2.06 -25.18
N LEU A 31 10.41 -2.50 -24.09
CA LEU A 31 11.56 -1.80 -23.51
C LEU A 31 12.71 -1.75 -24.52
N SER A 32 13.26 -0.56 -24.75
CA SER A 32 14.41 -0.33 -25.64
C SER A 32 15.17 0.93 -25.24
N LEU A 33 16.43 1.05 -25.66
CA LEU A 33 17.21 2.27 -25.54
C LEU A 33 17.15 3.05 -26.85
N THR A 34 16.90 4.35 -26.78
CA THR A 34 16.86 5.27 -27.92
C THR A 34 17.65 6.53 -27.62
N ASP A 35 17.93 7.33 -28.66
CA ASP A 35 18.52 8.66 -28.51
C ASP A 35 19.84 8.68 -27.71
N THR A 36 20.68 7.66 -27.88
CA THR A 36 21.92 7.46 -27.12
C THR A 36 23.01 8.45 -27.55
N LEU A 37 23.45 9.29 -26.63
CA LEU A 37 24.57 10.22 -26.78
C LEU A 37 25.74 9.77 -25.89
N LYS A 38 26.65 8.97 -26.47
CA LYS A 38 27.74 8.33 -25.69
C LYS A 38 28.74 9.31 -25.09
N THR A 39 28.93 10.48 -25.71
CA THR A 39 29.85 11.52 -25.23
C THR A 39 29.39 12.15 -23.91
N THR A 40 28.12 12.54 -23.83
CA THR A 40 27.53 13.11 -22.61
C THR A 40 26.97 12.05 -21.66
N LYS A 41 26.94 10.79 -22.12
CA LYS A 41 26.36 9.62 -21.44
C LYS A 41 24.86 9.76 -21.19
N ASP A 42 24.16 10.44 -22.08
CA ASP A 42 22.72 10.55 -22.05
C ASP A 42 22.06 9.49 -22.94
N VAL A 43 20.94 8.96 -22.49
CA VAL A 43 20.12 7.99 -23.23
C VAL A 43 18.66 8.16 -22.85
N LYS A 44 17.75 7.80 -23.75
CA LYS A 44 16.32 7.68 -23.44
C LYS A 44 15.95 6.21 -23.35
N ILE A 45 15.26 5.84 -22.29
CA ILE A 45 14.69 4.51 -22.15
C ILE A 45 13.24 4.56 -22.64
N LYS A 46 12.98 3.90 -23.77
CA LYS A 46 11.67 3.85 -24.43
C LYS A 46 10.89 2.61 -24.01
N PHE A 47 9.61 2.78 -23.68
CA PHE A 47 8.69 1.68 -23.37
C PHE A 47 7.23 2.05 -23.62
N ASP A 48 6.38 1.04 -23.68
CA ASP A 48 4.92 1.17 -23.62
C ASP A 48 4.44 0.82 -22.20
N LEU A 49 3.40 1.48 -21.73
CA LEU A 49 2.80 1.29 -20.40
C LEU A 49 1.28 1.18 -20.52
N SER A 50 0.69 0.15 -19.92
CA SER A 50 -0.76 0.01 -19.85
C SER A 50 -1.20 -0.42 -18.46
N TRP A 51 -2.35 0.07 -17.98
CA TRP A 51 -3.03 -0.48 -16.82
C TRP A 51 -4.54 -0.26 -16.91
N GLU A 52 -5.29 -0.91 -16.03
CA GLU A 52 -6.74 -0.96 -16.08
C GLU A 52 -7.40 -0.06 -15.04
N ASN A 53 -8.65 0.33 -15.33
CA ASN A 53 -9.46 1.14 -14.42
C ASN A 53 -8.74 2.43 -13.96
N SER A 54 -8.08 3.11 -14.88
CA SER A 54 -7.45 4.40 -14.60
C SER A 54 -8.49 5.50 -14.49
N TRP A 55 -8.27 6.49 -13.62
CA TRP A 55 -9.12 7.67 -13.53
C TRP A 55 -8.35 8.94 -13.20
N ARG A 56 -8.98 10.07 -13.53
CA ARG A 56 -8.66 11.39 -12.98
C ARG A 56 -9.92 12.23 -12.89
N ASP A 57 -10.10 12.91 -11.77
CA ASP A 57 -11.11 13.93 -11.55
C ASP A 57 -10.49 15.21 -10.95
N ASP A 58 -11.32 16.07 -10.34
CA ASP A 58 -10.88 17.33 -9.71
C ASP A 58 -10.18 17.14 -8.36
N ILE A 59 -10.43 16.03 -7.68
CA ILE A 59 -9.99 15.75 -6.32
C ILE A 59 -8.76 14.85 -6.36
N ASN A 60 -8.81 13.78 -7.17
CA ASN A 60 -7.74 12.81 -7.23
C ASN A 60 -7.64 12.05 -8.57
N TRP A 61 -6.65 11.16 -8.62
CA TRP A 61 -6.36 10.32 -9.78
C TRP A 61 -5.49 9.13 -9.38
N ASP A 62 -5.41 8.14 -10.28
CA ASP A 62 -4.38 7.12 -10.22
C ASP A 62 -3.18 7.41 -11.13
N ALA A 63 -2.07 6.78 -10.79
CA ALA A 63 -0.79 6.96 -11.44
C ALA A 63 -0.02 5.65 -11.47
N ALA A 64 0.92 5.51 -12.41
CA ALA A 64 1.99 4.54 -12.34
C ALA A 64 3.22 5.19 -11.71
N TRP A 65 3.79 4.55 -10.68
CA TRP A 65 5.14 4.83 -10.19
C TRP A 65 6.13 3.90 -10.89
N ILE A 66 7.01 4.49 -11.69
CA ILE A 66 8.01 3.77 -12.47
C ILE A 66 9.38 3.91 -11.80
N THR A 67 10.02 2.78 -11.54
CA THR A 67 11.43 2.71 -11.14
C THR A 67 12.18 1.78 -12.07
N ALA A 68 13.51 1.90 -12.12
CA ALA A 68 14.32 1.00 -12.92
C ALA A 68 15.66 0.72 -12.25
N LYS A 69 16.24 -0.44 -12.56
CA LYS A 69 17.55 -0.88 -12.07
C LYS A 69 18.40 -1.34 -13.22
N VAL A 70 19.67 -0.97 -13.20
CA VAL A 70 20.70 -1.44 -14.13
C VAL A 70 21.63 -2.43 -13.44
N LYS A 71 21.93 -3.55 -14.10
CA LYS A 71 22.91 -4.51 -13.61
C LYS A 71 24.32 -4.01 -13.87
N ARG A 72 25.15 -4.01 -12.85
CA ARG A 72 26.58 -3.69 -12.94
C ARG A 72 27.39 -4.91 -13.36
N ALA A 73 28.62 -4.68 -13.82
CA ALA A 73 29.54 -5.73 -14.25
C ALA A 73 29.84 -6.79 -13.16
N ASN A 74 29.78 -6.42 -11.87
CA ASN A 74 29.92 -7.33 -10.74
C ASN A 74 28.64 -8.15 -10.42
N GLY A 75 27.62 -8.04 -11.27
CA GLY A 75 26.32 -8.71 -11.10
C GLY A 75 25.40 -8.10 -10.02
N SER A 76 25.74 -6.96 -9.41
CA SER A 76 24.83 -6.25 -8.50
C SER A 76 23.91 -5.32 -9.27
N TRP A 77 22.67 -5.16 -8.81
CA TRP A 77 21.76 -4.16 -9.37
C TRP A 77 22.04 -2.79 -8.77
N LYS A 78 21.85 -1.73 -9.56
CA LYS A 78 21.87 -0.33 -9.10
C LYS A 78 20.60 0.37 -9.56
N HIS A 79 20.03 1.20 -8.71
CA HIS A 79 18.94 2.09 -9.09
C HIS A 79 19.34 3.04 -10.22
N ILE A 80 18.42 3.30 -11.14
CA ILE A 80 18.56 4.29 -12.21
C ILE A 80 17.99 5.63 -11.72
N LYS A 81 18.76 6.71 -11.85
CA LYS A 81 18.29 8.07 -11.56
C LYS A 81 17.79 8.76 -12.83
N PHE A 82 16.48 8.94 -12.95
CA PHE A 82 15.90 9.61 -14.11
C PHE A 82 16.19 11.11 -14.10
N GLN A 83 16.31 11.72 -15.28
CA GLN A 83 16.41 13.17 -15.41
C GLN A 83 15.04 13.81 -15.14
N THR A 84 15.03 14.99 -14.51
CA THR A 84 13.81 15.77 -14.28
C THR A 84 13.27 16.42 -15.55
N THR A 85 14.09 16.49 -16.61
CA THR A 85 13.75 17.06 -17.91
C THR A 85 14.12 16.10 -19.05
N GLY A 86 13.62 16.38 -20.26
CA GLY A 86 13.92 15.56 -21.45
C GLY A 86 13.04 14.30 -21.61
N ASN A 87 12.11 14.07 -20.68
CA ASN A 87 11.11 12.99 -20.74
C ASN A 87 9.99 13.34 -21.73
N SER A 88 9.45 12.34 -22.43
CA SER A 88 8.40 12.55 -23.44
C SER A 88 7.52 11.31 -23.64
N ILE A 89 6.40 11.47 -24.35
CA ILE A 89 5.55 10.37 -24.83
C ILE A 89 5.36 10.58 -26.34
N ASP A 90 5.64 9.56 -27.16
CA ASP A 90 5.47 9.61 -28.62
C ASP A 90 3.98 9.62 -29.01
N GLY A 91 3.56 10.49 -29.95
CA GLY A 91 2.23 10.48 -30.59
C GLY A 91 1.09 11.18 -29.80
N ASN A 92 0.72 12.39 -30.26
CA ASN A 92 -0.37 13.28 -29.78
C ASN A 92 -0.23 13.80 -28.32
N PRO A 93 -0.47 15.10 -28.04
CA PRO A 93 -0.10 15.71 -26.78
C PRO A 93 -1.13 15.36 -25.72
N GLN A 94 -0.65 14.90 -24.56
CA GLN A 94 -1.40 14.90 -23.31
C GLN A 94 -2.58 13.92 -23.21
N THR A 95 -2.35 12.60 -23.29
CA THR A 95 -3.20 11.63 -22.54
C THR A 95 -2.66 11.38 -21.14
N ALA A 96 -1.35 11.57 -20.94
CA ALA A 96 -0.68 11.43 -19.66
C ALA A 96 0.37 12.51 -19.42
N LYS A 97 0.70 12.75 -18.14
CA LYS A 97 1.80 13.56 -17.64
C LYS A 97 2.90 12.65 -17.11
N ILE A 98 4.15 13.07 -17.24
CA ILE A 98 5.31 12.45 -16.59
C ILE A 98 5.86 13.45 -15.58
N VAL A 99 5.99 13.03 -14.33
CA VAL A 99 6.59 13.84 -13.26
C VAL A 99 7.69 13.03 -12.58
N VAL A 100 8.94 13.47 -12.76
CA VAL A 100 10.10 12.92 -12.06
C VAL A 100 10.36 13.81 -10.85
N PRO A 101 10.23 13.30 -9.61
CA PRO A 101 10.49 14.09 -8.41
C PRO A 101 11.95 14.57 -8.33
N PRO A 102 12.26 15.63 -7.56
CA PRO A 102 13.61 16.19 -7.47
C PRO A 102 14.70 15.21 -7.02
N ASP A 103 14.34 14.17 -6.26
CA ASP A 103 15.27 13.12 -5.85
C ASP A 103 15.66 12.16 -6.98
N ARG A 104 14.96 12.20 -8.13
CA ARG A 104 15.20 11.41 -9.34
C ARG A 104 15.03 9.90 -9.18
N MET A 105 14.36 9.46 -8.12
CA MET A 105 14.25 8.04 -7.76
C MET A 105 13.17 7.27 -8.54
N GLY A 106 12.39 7.94 -9.38
CA GLY A 106 11.38 7.31 -10.21
C GLY A 106 10.56 8.36 -10.97
N ALA A 107 9.53 7.91 -11.66
CA ALA A 107 8.63 8.79 -12.41
C ALA A 107 7.17 8.43 -12.12
N PHE A 108 6.35 9.43 -11.80
CA PHE A 108 4.91 9.31 -11.83
C PHE A 108 4.41 9.51 -13.26
N ILE A 109 3.55 8.61 -13.73
CA ILE A 109 2.88 8.71 -15.03
C ILE A 109 1.38 8.57 -14.81
N TYR A 110 0.60 9.58 -15.16
CA TYR A 110 -0.84 9.63 -14.86
C TYR A 110 -1.60 10.43 -15.90
N ARG A 111 -2.94 10.27 -15.96
CA ARG A 111 -3.79 10.97 -16.94
C ARG A 111 -3.59 12.48 -16.89
N SER A 112 -3.44 13.12 -18.04
CA SER A 112 -3.26 14.58 -18.15
C SER A 112 -4.55 15.37 -17.88
N GLY A 113 -5.70 14.80 -18.23
CA GLY A 113 -7.03 15.38 -18.05
C GLY A 113 -8.00 14.40 -17.39
N LYS A 114 -9.20 14.88 -17.08
CA LYS A 114 -10.24 14.08 -16.46
C LYS A 114 -10.69 12.95 -17.37
N GLY A 115 -11.04 11.81 -16.79
CA GLY A 115 -11.57 10.67 -17.52
C GLY A 115 -11.33 9.37 -16.78
N THR A 116 -11.96 8.31 -17.26
CA THR A 116 -11.92 6.97 -16.66
C THR A 116 -11.67 5.90 -17.71
N GLY A 117 -11.32 4.70 -17.25
CA GLY A 117 -11.17 3.50 -18.09
C GLY A 117 -9.71 3.06 -18.23
N ASN A 118 -9.49 2.02 -19.04
CA ASN A 118 -8.15 1.52 -19.29
C ASN A 118 -7.30 2.59 -19.99
N ILE A 119 -5.99 2.53 -19.76
CA ILE A 119 -5.03 3.41 -20.41
C ILE A 119 -3.93 2.57 -21.04
N ASP A 120 -3.57 2.90 -22.27
CA ASP A 120 -2.49 2.29 -23.03
C ASP A 120 -1.67 3.43 -23.64
N LEU A 121 -0.43 3.55 -23.17
CA LEU A 121 0.51 4.61 -23.52
C LEU A 121 1.67 4.01 -24.29
N SER A 122 1.83 4.41 -25.55
CA SER A 122 2.94 3.96 -26.39
C SER A 122 4.08 4.96 -26.41
N GLY A 123 5.31 4.46 -26.47
CA GLY A 123 6.50 5.26 -26.72
C GLY A 123 6.79 6.34 -25.67
N ILE A 124 6.55 6.00 -24.40
CA ILE A 124 7.09 6.76 -23.27
C ILE A 124 8.61 6.71 -23.34
N LYS A 125 9.27 7.84 -23.12
CA LYS A 125 10.73 7.98 -23.06
C LYS A 125 11.12 8.66 -21.76
N LEU A 126 11.84 7.94 -20.90
CA LEU A 126 12.46 8.51 -19.71
C LEU A 126 13.94 8.78 -19.98
N ALA A 127 14.38 10.02 -19.73
CA ALA A 127 15.75 10.45 -19.92
C ALA A 127 16.62 9.99 -18.74
N TRP A 128 17.82 9.50 -19.06
CA TRP A 128 18.78 8.98 -18.10
C TRP A 128 20.19 9.38 -18.50
N ASN A 129 20.95 9.95 -17.56
CA ASN A 129 22.41 10.05 -17.71
C ASN A 129 23.06 8.86 -17.02
N TYR A 130 23.45 7.85 -17.79
CA TYR A 130 23.99 6.60 -17.27
C TYR A 130 25.39 6.77 -16.64
N GLY A 131 26.05 7.90 -16.90
CA GLY A 131 27.29 8.30 -16.24
C GLY A 131 27.14 8.54 -14.74
N ILE A 132 26.02 9.14 -14.31
CA ILE A 132 25.71 9.39 -12.88
C ILE A 132 25.62 8.06 -12.11
N ASP A 133 25.15 7.02 -12.78
CA ASP A 133 24.99 5.69 -12.22
C ASP A 133 26.22 4.80 -12.43
N SER A 134 27.34 5.38 -12.89
CA SER A 134 28.62 4.69 -13.08
C SER A 134 28.54 3.52 -14.06
N VAL A 135 27.65 3.61 -15.04
CA VAL A 135 27.57 2.63 -16.13
C VAL A 135 28.63 2.99 -17.17
N ALA A 136 29.59 2.08 -17.39
CA ALA A 136 30.71 2.31 -18.29
C ALA A 136 30.33 2.11 -19.76
N ASN A 137 29.61 1.02 -20.06
CA ASN A 137 29.12 0.70 -21.40
C ASN A 137 27.60 0.50 -21.36
N ILE A 138 26.89 1.34 -22.09
CA ILE A 138 25.42 1.30 -22.19
C ILE A 138 24.94 0.17 -23.11
N ASP A 139 25.76 -0.26 -24.08
CA ASP A 139 25.38 -1.27 -25.07
C ASP A 139 25.22 -2.68 -24.45
N SER A 140 25.84 -2.92 -23.29
CA SER A 140 25.75 -4.18 -22.54
C SER A 140 24.88 -4.06 -21.27
N ALA A 141 24.13 -2.97 -21.12
CA ALA A 141 23.35 -2.74 -19.91
C ALA A 141 22.12 -3.64 -19.85
N GLU A 142 22.04 -4.48 -18.81
CA GLU A 142 20.80 -5.19 -18.47
C GLU A 142 19.97 -4.29 -17.55
N ILE A 143 18.76 -3.92 -18.00
CA ILE A 143 17.88 -3.01 -17.27
C ILE A 143 16.57 -3.72 -16.94
N ARG A 144 16.11 -3.58 -15.69
CA ARG A 144 14.78 -4.02 -15.24
C ARG A 144 13.96 -2.82 -14.83
N PHE A 145 12.72 -2.79 -15.28
CA PHE A 145 11.74 -1.78 -14.90
C PHE A 145 10.70 -2.40 -13.97
N PHE A 146 10.24 -1.58 -13.03
CA PHE A 146 9.17 -1.93 -12.11
C PHE A 146 8.11 -0.83 -12.18
N ALA A 147 6.84 -1.25 -12.23
CA ALA A 147 5.70 -0.37 -12.20
C ALA A 147 4.79 -0.73 -11.03
N THR A 148 4.31 0.30 -10.34
CA THR A 148 3.35 0.16 -9.25
C THR A 148 2.21 1.13 -9.47
N GLU A 149 0.97 0.64 -9.45
CA GLU A 149 -0.21 1.51 -9.44
C GLU A 149 -0.29 2.25 -8.09
N MET A 150 -0.42 3.57 -8.15
CA MET A 150 -0.52 4.48 -7.03
C MET A 150 -1.79 5.33 -7.19
N VAL A 151 -2.26 5.90 -6.08
CA VAL A 151 -3.38 6.83 -6.02
C VAL A 151 -2.91 8.11 -5.35
N TYR A 152 -3.19 9.24 -5.98
CA TYR A 152 -2.97 10.55 -5.37
C TYR A 152 -3.99 10.79 -4.25
N VAL A 153 -3.50 11.16 -3.08
CA VAL A 153 -4.28 11.62 -1.93
C VAL A 153 -3.98 13.12 -1.75
N PRO A 154 -4.97 14.00 -1.96
CA PRO A 154 -4.74 15.44 -1.95
C PRO A 154 -4.38 15.96 -0.56
N GLN A 155 -3.69 17.10 -0.51
CA GLN A 155 -3.53 17.86 0.72
C GLN A 155 -4.90 18.27 1.26
N GLY A 156 -5.08 18.22 2.57
CA GLY A 156 -6.31 18.69 3.19
C GLY A 156 -6.58 18.10 4.55
N SER A 157 -7.53 18.72 5.24
CA SER A 157 -8.03 18.28 6.54
C SER A 157 -8.77 16.96 6.47
N PHE A 158 -8.68 16.20 7.55
CA PHE A 158 -9.40 14.95 7.72
C PHE A 158 -9.62 14.65 9.20
N ALA A 159 -10.61 13.82 9.49
CA ALA A 159 -10.89 13.33 10.82
C ALA A 159 -10.26 11.95 11.03
N PHE A 160 -9.74 11.71 12.23
CA PHE A 160 -9.15 10.43 12.63
C PHE A 160 -9.65 9.98 13.99
N GLY A 161 -9.67 8.68 14.22
CA GLY A 161 -10.26 8.04 15.40
C GLY A 161 -11.55 7.29 15.06
N ASP A 162 -12.36 6.97 16.07
CA ASP A 162 -13.60 6.22 15.89
C ASP A 162 -14.79 6.79 16.67
N SER A 163 -15.99 6.26 16.44
CA SER A 163 -17.13 6.53 17.31
C SER A 163 -17.27 5.46 18.39
N TYR A 164 -17.64 5.91 19.58
CA TYR A 164 -17.74 5.15 20.81
C TYR A 164 -18.96 4.22 20.86
N THR A 165 -18.77 2.91 20.99
CA THR A 165 -19.84 1.93 21.28
C THR A 165 -19.38 0.91 22.32
N PRO A 166 -19.74 1.10 23.59
CA PRO A 166 -19.50 0.13 24.65
C PRO A 166 -20.67 -0.83 24.73
N THR A 167 -20.42 -2.07 24.37
CA THR A 167 -21.14 -3.17 24.99
C THR A 167 -20.11 -4.06 25.67
N LYS A 168 -20.31 -4.26 26.97
CA LYS A 168 -19.45 -5.04 27.87
C LYS A 168 -19.32 -6.52 27.47
N ASP A 169 -20.20 -7.02 26.60
CA ASP A 169 -20.35 -8.46 26.34
C ASP A 169 -19.96 -8.92 24.92
N ILE A 170 -19.27 -8.08 24.13
CA ILE A 170 -18.84 -8.49 22.79
C ILE A 170 -17.40 -8.07 22.62
N TYR A 171 -16.48 -8.94 23.07
CA TYR A 171 -15.03 -8.90 22.81
C TYR A 171 -14.51 -7.52 22.39
N SER A 172 -14.37 -6.62 23.37
CA SER A 172 -13.86 -5.26 23.22
C SER A 172 -12.36 -5.26 22.89
N GLN A 173 -12.00 -5.83 21.74
CA GLN A 173 -10.72 -5.61 21.05
C GLN A 173 -10.76 -4.34 20.18
N ALA A 174 -11.75 -3.46 20.44
CA ALA A 174 -11.54 -2.04 20.29
C ALA A 174 -10.22 -1.72 21.00
N SER A 175 -9.16 -1.52 20.21
CA SER A 175 -7.77 -1.32 20.63
C SER A 175 -7.70 -0.65 22.01
N ALA A 176 -6.97 -1.25 22.95
CA ALA A 176 -6.78 -0.75 24.32
C ALA A 176 -6.07 0.64 24.40
N ASP A 177 -5.93 1.28 23.24
CA ASP A 177 -4.86 2.16 22.79
C ASP A 177 -5.42 3.14 21.74
N ARG A 178 -6.47 3.88 22.10
CA ARG A 178 -7.12 4.84 21.21
C ARG A 178 -6.59 6.25 21.46
N LEU A 179 -6.20 6.93 20.37
CA LEU A 179 -5.93 8.36 20.36
C LEU A 179 -7.24 9.13 20.44
N VAL A 180 -7.44 9.87 21.53
CA VAL A 180 -8.65 10.67 21.74
C VAL A 180 -8.29 12.08 22.23
N PRO A 181 -9.13 13.10 21.93
CA PRO A 181 -9.11 14.35 22.65
C PRO A 181 -9.08 14.15 24.17
N SER A 182 -8.27 14.93 24.90
CA SER A 182 -8.14 14.78 26.37
C SER A 182 -9.46 14.94 27.13
N ILE A 183 -10.44 15.64 26.55
CA ILE A 183 -11.80 15.75 27.10
C ILE A 183 -12.50 14.39 27.21
N PHE A 184 -12.06 13.37 26.46
CA PHE A 184 -12.63 12.03 26.47
C PHE A 184 -11.82 10.99 27.27
N LYS A 185 -10.72 11.40 27.95
CA LYS A 185 -9.79 10.49 28.65
C LYS A 185 -10.46 9.57 29.69
N ASN A 186 -11.58 10.01 30.27
CA ASN A 186 -12.27 9.34 31.37
C ASN A 186 -13.66 8.79 30.97
N PHE A 187 -13.96 8.64 29.68
CA PHE A 187 -15.24 8.10 29.26
C PHE A 187 -15.29 6.58 29.45
N ILE A 188 -16.18 6.10 30.33
CA ILE A 188 -16.37 4.68 30.68
C ILE A 188 -17.66 4.13 30.07
N ALA A 189 -17.79 2.81 29.94
CA ALA A 189 -18.95 2.16 29.28
C ALA A 189 -20.33 2.63 29.79
N ALA A 190 -20.41 3.07 31.05
CA ALA A 190 -21.62 3.63 31.67
C ALA A 190 -22.05 4.99 31.09
N ASP A 191 -21.14 5.72 30.44
CA ASP A 191 -21.38 7.03 29.83
C ASP A 191 -22.23 6.95 28.54
N THR A 192 -22.54 5.74 28.07
CA THR A 192 -23.51 5.50 26.98
C THR A 192 -24.88 6.07 27.25
N SER A 193 -25.31 6.10 28.51
CA SER A 193 -26.56 6.71 28.92
C SER A 193 -26.54 8.24 28.77
N LYS A 194 -25.36 8.85 28.83
CA LYS A 194 -25.13 10.30 28.82
C LYS A 194 -24.84 10.86 27.43
N PHE A 195 -24.10 10.12 26.59
CA PHE A 195 -23.67 10.59 25.26
C PHE A 195 -24.23 9.76 24.09
N GLY A 196 -24.82 8.58 24.37
CA GLY A 196 -25.34 7.68 23.36
C GLY A 196 -24.30 6.71 22.79
N ARG A 197 -24.77 5.59 22.23
CA ARG A 197 -23.96 4.44 21.75
C ARG A 197 -23.12 4.70 20.49
N ASN A 198 -23.12 5.91 19.95
CA ASN A 198 -22.42 6.31 18.72
C ASN A 198 -21.76 7.70 18.87
N THR A 199 -21.28 8.02 20.08
CA THR A 199 -20.65 9.33 20.31
C THR A 199 -19.37 9.42 19.51
N ALA A 200 -19.26 10.41 18.62
CA ALA A 200 -18.05 10.67 17.86
C ALA A 200 -16.87 11.03 18.79
N MET A 201 -15.83 10.20 18.80
CA MET A 201 -14.59 10.40 19.55
C MET A 201 -13.40 10.54 18.61
N PHE A 202 -13.55 11.41 17.60
CA PHE A 202 -12.52 11.71 16.62
C PHE A 202 -11.86 13.07 16.87
N SER A 203 -10.70 13.27 16.24
CA SER A 203 -10.02 14.57 16.13
C SER A 203 -9.85 14.96 14.68
N ILE A 204 -9.65 16.25 14.42
CA ILE A 204 -9.44 16.77 13.06
C ILE A 204 -8.00 17.25 12.93
N ILE A 205 -7.28 16.74 11.92
CA ILE A 205 -6.01 17.31 11.49
C ILE A 205 -6.31 18.40 10.46
N SER A 206 -5.77 19.59 10.70
CA SER A 206 -5.90 20.76 9.81
C SER A 206 -4.64 21.62 9.93
N ASP A 207 -4.60 22.77 9.27
CA ASP A 207 -3.57 23.79 9.49
C ASP A 207 -3.59 24.39 10.92
N LYS A 208 -4.61 24.09 11.72
CA LYS A 208 -4.73 24.45 13.13
C LYS A 208 -4.25 23.32 14.05
N THR A 209 -3.69 23.71 15.18
CA THR A 209 -3.25 22.79 16.23
C THR A 209 -4.46 22.17 16.93
N THR A 210 -4.48 20.84 17.06
CA THR A 210 -5.54 20.13 17.78
C THR A 210 -5.60 20.53 19.25
N PRO A 211 -6.73 20.32 19.94
CA PRO A 211 -6.71 20.17 21.39
C PRO A 211 -5.67 19.12 21.82
N LYS A 212 -5.22 19.22 23.08
CA LYS A 212 -4.32 18.23 23.69
C LYS A 212 -4.90 16.83 23.50
N LEU A 213 -4.16 15.93 22.87
CA LEU A 213 -4.54 14.53 22.68
C LEU A 213 -3.91 13.66 23.77
N THR A 214 -4.61 12.60 24.11
CA THR A 214 -4.16 11.58 25.06
C THR A 214 -4.65 10.20 24.63
N VAL A 215 -4.09 9.14 25.21
CA VAL A 215 -4.63 7.80 25.04
C VAL A 215 -5.55 7.44 26.20
N ALA A 216 -6.76 6.99 25.85
CA ALA A 216 -7.67 6.38 26.81
C ALA A 216 -7.32 4.90 26.92
N SER A 217 -6.69 4.50 28.03
CA SER A 217 -6.52 3.09 28.39
C SER A 217 -7.76 2.63 29.15
N THR A 218 -8.50 1.68 28.58
CA THR A 218 -9.57 0.97 29.30
C THR A 218 -9.02 -0.36 29.82
N ASN A 219 -8.19 -0.32 30.87
CA ASN A 219 -7.62 -1.52 31.47
C ASN A 219 -8.72 -2.52 31.92
N SER A 220 -8.68 -3.74 31.39
CA SER A 220 -9.21 -4.93 32.10
C SER A 220 -8.57 -6.28 31.70
N SER A 221 -7.39 -6.33 31.06
CA SER A 221 -6.71 -7.62 30.75
C SER A 221 -5.30 -7.69 31.34
N PRO A 222 -4.87 -8.83 31.94
CA PRO A 222 -3.58 -8.99 32.61
C PRO A 222 -2.36 -9.12 31.67
N TYR A 223 -2.43 -8.62 30.44
CA TYR A 223 -1.28 -8.61 29.54
C TYR A 223 -0.35 -7.45 29.92
N ASN A 224 0.72 -7.80 30.64
CA ASN A 224 1.95 -7.07 30.94
C ASN A 224 1.82 -5.54 31.08
N THR A 225 1.79 -5.12 32.34
CA THR A 225 1.98 -3.77 32.87
C THR A 225 3.33 -3.08 32.51
N GLY A 226 4.01 -3.53 31.44
CA GLY A 226 5.29 -2.99 30.98
C GLY A 226 5.19 -2.04 29.78
N ASP A 227 4.15 -2.15 28.94
CA ASP A 227 3.96 -1.36 27.73
C ASP A 227 2.73 -0.45 27.82
N GLN A 228 2.72 0.42 28.83
CA GLN A 228 1.71 1.48 28.89
C GLN A 228 1.91 2.40 27.66
N ILE A 229 0.85 2.62 26.89
CA ILE A 229 0.87 3.68 25.87
C ILE A 229 0.94 5.04 26.57
N ILE A 230 2.15 5.62 26.58
CA ILE A 230 2.37 6.98 27.04
C ILE A 230 2.18 7.93 25.84
N ILE A 231 0.91 8.17 25.48
CA ILE A 231 0.52 9.43 24.86
C ILE A 231 -0.25 10.22 25.91
N ASP A 232 0.46 11.02 26.69
CA ASP A 232 -0.15 12.14 27.42
C ASP A 232 0.41 13.42 26.83
N GLY A 233 -0.43 14.16 26.09
CA GLY A 233 -0.12 15.54 25.77
C GLY A 233 0.63 15.81 24.49
N ILE A 234 0.23 15.13 23.42
CA ILE A 234 0.65 15.56 22.08
C ILE A 234 -0.37 16.51 21.46
N TYR A 235 0.13 17.32 20.53
CA TYR A 235 -0.65 18.22 19.69
C TYR A 235 -0.32 17.90 18.23
N LEU A 236 -1.32 17.84 17.37
CA LEU A 236 -1.13 17.62 15.94
C LEU A 236 -1.43 18.92 15.20
N ASN A 237 -0.62 19.24 14.19
CA ASN A 237 -0.90 20.35 13.28
C ASN A 237 -0.41 19.99 11.87
N GLY A 238 -1.31 20.11 10.90
CA GLY A 238 -1.16 19.79 9.49
C GLY A 238 0.13 20.27 8.83
N THR A 239 0.63 21.45 9.24
CA THR A 239 1.82 22.08 8.66
C THR A 239 3.05 21.97 9.55
N LYS A 240 2.87 21.69 10.86
CA LYS A 240 3.95 21.71 11.86
C LYS A 240 4.36 20.34 12.39
N GLY A 241 3.55 19.28 12.17
CA GLY A 241 3.81 17.92 12.63
C GLY A 241 3.27 17.65 14.04
N ILE A 242 4.06 16.98 14.89
CA ILE A 242 3.67 16.60 16.26
C ILE A 242 4.42 17.44 17.30
N GLY A 243 3.67 18.10 18.20
CA GLY A 243 4.19 18.85 19.33
C GLY A 243 3.95 18.13 20.66
N ILE A 244 4.88 18.26 21.60
CA ILE A 244 4.68 17.89 23.03
C ILE A 244 4.16 19.08 23.86
N THR A 245 4.20 20.28 23.27
CA THR A 245 3.51 21.49 23.70
C THR A 245 2.70 22.02 22.52
N ASN A 246 1.80 22.98 22.77
CA ASN A 246 1.05 23.67 21.71
C ASN A 246 1.82 24.85 21.09
N THR A 247 3.07 25.07 21.49
CA THR A 247 3.93 26.17 21.06
C THR A 247 5.00 25.69 20.10
N GLU A 248 5.52 26.60 19.29
CA GLU A 248 6.68 26.32 18.44
C GLU A 248 8.00 26.24 19.25
N PRO A 249 9.01 25.50 18.77
CA PRO A 249 8.95 24.59 17.61
C PRO A 249 8.30 23.24 17.96
N PHE A 250 7.55 22.66 17.01
CA PHE A 250 7.03 21.30 17.15
C PHE A 250 8.17 20.28 17.15
N LYS A 251 8.25 19.44 18.20
CA LYS A 251 9.36 18.49 18.44
C LYS A 251 9.54 17.49 17.29
N TYR A 252 8.46 16.98 16.72
CA TYR A 252 8.50 16.01 15.61
C TYR A 252 7.85 16.58 14.35
N SER A 253 8.46 17.63 13.81
CA SER A 253 7.99 18.30 12.59
C SER A 253 8.17 17.48 11.31
N GLY A 254 9.04 16.47 11.33
CA GLY A 254 9.30 15.57 10.21
C GLY A 254 8.31 14.40 10.08
N PHE A 255 7.44 14.18 11.06
CA PHE A 255 6.50 13.05 11.03
C PHE A 255 5.37 13.29 10.02
N PRO A 256 5.11 12.37 9.08
CA PRO A 256 3.98 12.46 8.16
C PRO A 256 2.65 12.25 8.89
N ILE A 257 1.91 13.34 9.10
CA ILE A 257 0.59 13.33 9.77
C ILE A 257 -0.60 13.25 8.79
N GLY A 258 -0.36 12.92 7.52
CA GLY A 258 -1.41 12.79 6.50
C GLY A 258 -1.99 14.11 5.94
N TYR A 259 -1.66 15.28 6.49
CA TYR A 259 -2.21 16.54 5.98
C TYR A 259 -1.72 16.89 4.57
N LYS A 260 -0.40 16.82 4.32
CA LYS A 260 0.23 17.06 3.01
C LYS A 260 -0.25 16.04 1.99
N ALA A 261 -0.14 16.38 0.70
CA ALA A 261 -0.46 15.47 -0.39
C ALA A 261 0.57 14.33 -0.48
N PHE A 262 0.11 13.13 -0.80
CA PHE A 262 0.95 11.95 -1.00
C PHE A 262 0.33 11.00 -2.02
N TYR A 263 1.14 10.11 -2.59
CA TYR A 263 0.68 8.96 -3.34
C TYR A 263 0.71 7.73 -2.44
N ALA A 264 -0.33 6.91 -2.50
CA ALA A 264 -0.37 5.60 -1.85
C ALA A 264 -0.47 4.50 -2.89
N MET A 265 0.18 3.35 -2.68
CA MET A 265 -0.04 2.19 -3.53
C MET A 265 -1.53 1.85 -3.57
N LYS A 266 -2.06 1.69 -4.80
CA LYS A 266 -3.49 1.41 -5.05
C LYS A 266 -3.90 0.07 -4.46
N TYR A 267 -2.97 -0.87 -4.44
CA TYR A 267 -3.10 -2.20 -3.88
C TYR A 267 -1.98 -2.47 -2.87
N GLU A 268 -2.17 -3.50 -2.05
CA GLU A 268 -1.11 -4.11 -1.26
C GLU A 268 0.03 -4.60 -2.16
N VAL A 269 1.24 -4.70 -1.60
CA VAL A 269 2.36 -5.34 -2.32
C VAL A 269 1.97 -6.78 -2.66
N SER A 270 2.18 -7.18 -3.90
CA SER A 270 1.94 -8.56 -4.36
C SER A 270 3.17 -9.45 -4.19
N GLN A 271 2.97 -10.77 -4.14
CA GLN A 271 4.08 -11.74 -4.08
C GLN A 271 4.99 -11.65 -5.31
N GLY A 272 4.45 -11.27 -6.47
CA GLY A 272 5.21 -11.00 -7.69
C GLY A 272 6.15 -9.81 -7.54
N GLN A 273 5.63 -8.67 -7.06
CA GLN A 273 6.46 -7.50 -6.77
C GLN A 273 7.53 -7.80 -5.73
N TYR A 274 7.21 -8.60 -4.71
CA TYR A 274 8.19 -9.02 -3.71
C TYR A 274 9.26 -9.95 -4.27
N THR A 275 8.90 -10.80 -5.24
CA THR A 275 9.85 -11.69 -5.94
C THR A 275 10.80 -10.89 -6.82
N ASP A 276 10.32 -9.85 -7.50
CA ASP A 276 11.15 -8.89 -8.24
C ASP A 276 12.16 -8.18 -7.32
N PHE A 277 11.71 -7.80 -6.12
CA PHE A 277 12.56 -7.26 -5.07
C PHE A 277 13.67 -8.24 -4.65
N LEU A 278 13.32 -9.48 -4.33
CA LEU A 278 14.29 -10.52 -3.94
C LEU A 278 15.29 -10.82 -5.04
N ASN A 279 14.85 -10.88 -6.30
CA ASN A 279 15.71 -11.15 -7.46
C ASN A 279 16.63 -9.98 -7.86
N THR A 280 16.43 -8.79 -7.28
CA THR A 280 17.26 -7.62 -7.56
C THR A 280 17.94 -7.01 -6.34
N THR A 281 17.77 -7.62 -5.17
CA THR A 281 18.38 -7.21 -3.92
C THR A 281 19.37 -8.27 -3.47
N LYS A 282 20.58 -7.85 -3.07
CA LYS A 282 21.57 -8.74 -2.45
C LYS A 282 21.71 -8.35 -0.98
N VAL A 283 21.50 -9.31 -0.08
CA VAL A 283 21.83 -9.14 1.33
C VAL A 283 23.30 -9.50 1.51
N THR A 284 24.12 -8.53 1.87
CA THR A 284 25.49 -8.80 2.32
C THR A 284 25.49 -8.76 3.84
N ILE A 285 25.66 -9.92 4.47
CA ILE A 285 25.81 -9.99 5.93
C ILE A 285 27.23 -9.51 6.27
N THR A 286 27.36 -8.37 6.96
CA THR A 286 28.64 -7.96 7.54
C THR A 286 28.87 -8.75 8.84
N PRO A 287 30.06 -9.35 9.05
CA PRO A 287 30.43 -9.95 10.33
C PRO A 287 30.25 -8.96 11.49
N GLY A 288 29.57 -9.36 12.56
CA GLY A 288 29.27 -8.51 13.73
C GLY A 288 27.88 -7.87 13.75
N SER A 289 27.00 -8.18 12.79
CA SER A 289 25.59 -7.76 12.86
C SER A 289 24.87 -8.44 14.05
N PRO A 290 24.02 -7.72 14.83
CA PRO A 290 23.28 -8.32 15.93
C PRO A 290 22.41 -9.50 15.47
N PRO A 291 22.29 -10.59 16.25
CA PRO A 291 21.36 -11.67 15.96
C PRO A 291 19.95 -11.11 15.73
N GLY A 292 19.37 -11.38 14.55
CA GLY A 292 18.01 -10.94 14.19
C GLY A 292 17.91 -9.68 13.32
N MET A 293 19.01 -9.02 12.94
CA MET A 293 18.95 -7.72 12.24
C MET A 293 19.49 -7.73 10.80
N THR A 294 19.97 -8.86 10.28
CA THR A 294 20.42 -9.00 8.87
C THR A 294 20.07 -10.33 8.18
N SER A 295 19.22 -11.19 8.74
CA SER A 295 19.32 -12.63 8.37
C SER A 295 18.29 -13.21 7.39
N ASN A 296 17.17 -12.56 7.03
CA ASN A 296 16.36 -13.06 5.89
C ASN A 296 15.35 -12.06 5.32
N LEU A 297 15.58 -11.61 4.08
CA LEU A 297 14.55 -10.89 3.32
C LEU A 297 13.44 -11.82 2.81
N PHE A 298 13.71 -13.12 2.76
CA PHE A 298 12.69 -14.10 2.41
C PHE A 298 11.92 -14.53 3.67
N PRO A 299 10.59 -14.41 3.69
CA PRO A 299 9.78 -14.93 4.79
C PRO A 299 10.05 -16.42 5.03
N LEU A 300 10.15 -16.81 6.30
CA LEU A 300 10.32 -18.21 6.70
C LEU A 300 9.19 -18.61 7.64
N PRO A 301 8.73 -19.87 7.57
CA PRO A 301 7.84 -20.41 8.59
C PRO A 301 8.57 -20.52 9.93
N ASN A 302 7.81 -20.41 11.03
CA ASN A 302 8.34 -20.58 12.39
C ASN A 302 8.87 -22.00 12.64
N SER A 303 8.32 -23.00 11.95
CA SER A 303 8.81 -24.38 11.97
C SER A 303 8.53 -25.08 10.64
N PRO A 304 9.30 -26.12 10.26
CA PRO A 304 9.01 -26.93 9.08
C PRO A 304 7.62 -27.60 9.09
N SER A 305 7.05 -27.82 10.27
CA SER A 305 5.73 -28.41 10.48
C SER A 305 4.57 -27.42 10.33
N GLN A 306 4.84 -26.13 10.16
CA GLN A 306 3.85 -25.06 10.02
C GLN A 306 4.22 -24.19 8.81
N PRO A 307 3.98 -24.68 7.56
CA PRO A 307 4.33 -23.93 6.37
C PRO A 307 3.55 -22.61 6.29
N LEU A 308 4.12 -21.63 5.59
CA LEU A 308 3.45 -20.37 5.31
C LEU A 308 2.23 -20.64 4.41
N VAL A 309 1.04 -20.34 4.92
CA VAL A 309 -0.21 -20.67 4.24
C VAL A 309 -0.43 -19.71 3.08
N ARG A 310 -0.71 -20.25 1.87
CA ARG A 310 -0.93 -19.47 0.63
C ARG A 310 0.24 -18.55 0.26
N PHE A 311 1.45 -18.88 0.70
CA PHE A 311 2.70 -18.29 0.25
C PHE A 311 3.29 -19.10 -0.91
N SER A 312 3.66 -18.46 -2.02
CA SER A 312 4.01 -19.15 -3.28
C SER A 312 5.37 -18.79 -3.85
N ILE A 313 6.15 -17.96 -3.13
CA ILE A 313 7.51 -17.62 -3.53
C ILE A 313 8.44 -18.76 -3.10
N GLU A 314 9.24 -19.26 -4.02
CA GLU A 314 10.19 -20.34 -3.79
C GLU A 314 11.59 -19.93 -4.24
N LYS A 315 12.63 -20.35 -3.52
CA LYS A 315 14.02 -20.15 -3.93
C LYS A 315 14.48 -21.35 -4.77
N GLN A 316 14.91 -21.09 -6.00
CA GLN A 316 15.52 -22.06 -6.92
C GLN A 316 16.94 -21.60 -7.28
N GLY A 317 17.95 -22.26 -6.70
CA GLY A 317 19.34 -21.83 -6.81
C GLY A 317 19.53 -20.41 -6.28
N GLU A 318 20.02 -19.52 -7.13
CA GLU A 318 20.25 -18.09 -6.82
C GLU A 318 19.06 -17.18 -7.21
N THR A 319 17.95 -17.76 -7.64
CA THR A 319 16.76 -17.02 -8.09
C THR A 319 15.54 -17.36 -7.26
N TYR A 320 14.59 -16.44 -7.21
CA TYR A 320 13.27 -16.64 -6.61
C TYR A 320 12.24 -16.74 -7.73
N ILE A 321 11.35 -17.72 -7.63
CA ILE A 321 10.20 -17.88 -8.52
C ILE A 321 8.92 -17.70 -7.71
N VAL A 322 7.81 -17.43 -8.39
CA VAL A 322 6.51 -17.24 -7.76
C VAL A 322 5.43 -17.85 -8.65
N SER A 323 4.58 -18.69 -8.08
CA SER A 323 3.49 -19.32 -8.84
C SER A 323 2.16 -18.56 -8.73
N ARG A 324 2.03 -17.63 -7.78
CA ARG A 324 0.85 -16.77 -7.56
C ARG A 324 1.27 -15.29 -7.48
N PRO A 325 1.75 -14.69 -8.58
CA PRO A 325 2.34 -13.36 -8.57
C PRO A 325 1.36 -12.27 -8.11
N ASP A 326 0.08 -12.41 -8.42
CA ASP A 326 -0.96 -11.43 -8.13
C ASP A 326 -1.52 -11.49 -6.69
N ARG A 327 -1.18 -12.53 -5.93
CA ARG A 327 -1.60 -12.69 -4.53
C ARG A 327 -0.96 -11.61 -3.67
N ALA A 328 -1.70 -11.06 -2.72
CA ALA A 328 -1.12 -10.15 -1.74
C ALA A 328 0.04 -10.83 -1.00
N MET A 329 1.08 -10.04 -0.76
CA MET A 329 2.20 -10.42 0.08
C MET A 329 1.76 -10.35 1.54
N ASP A 330 1.97 -11.43 2.27
CA ASP A 330 1.76 -11.55 3.71
C ASP A 330 3.04 -12.10 4.37
N HIS A 331 2.94 -12.45 5.65
CA HIS A 331 4.05 -12.98 6.45
C HIS A 331 5.27 -12.07 6.53
N THR A 332 5.03 -10.75 6.50
CA THR A 332 6.11 -9.77 6.48
C THR A 332 6.48 -9.26 7.88
N THR A 333 7.77 -8.94 8.02
CA THR A 333 8.33 -8.25 9.19
C THR A 333 8.62 -6.79 8.85
N SER A 334 8.73 -5.94 9.86
CA SER A 334 9.11 -4.53 9.70
C SER A 334 10.40 -4.35 8.87
N ASN A 335 11.41 -5.19 9.11
CA ASN A 335 12.66 -5.16 8.35
C ASN A 335 12.47 -5.41 6.85
N GLN A 336 11.57 -6.32 6.49
CA GLN A 336 11.24 -6.62 5.09
C GLN A 336 10.48 -5.45 4.45
N VAL A 337 9.56 -4.82 5.18
CA VAL A 337 8.84 -3.63 4.71
C VAL A 337 9.81 -2.46 4.45
N PHE A 338 10.72 -2.18 5.38
CA PHE A 338 11.72 -1.13 5.22
C PHE A 338 12.66 -1.41 4.04
N ALA A 339 13.10 -2.66 3.88
CA ALA A 339 13.96 -3.05 2.78
C ALA A 339 13.25 -2.88 1.42
N PHE A 340 11.99 -3.32 1.32
CA PHE A 340 11.18 -3.15 0.12
C PHE A 340 10.90 -1.66 -0.16
N ALA A 341 10.60 -0.87 0.88
CA ALA A 341 10.39 0.58 0.76
C ALA A 341 11.64 1.29 0.24
N ASN A 342 12.81 0.94 0.77
CA ASN A 342 14.06 1.46 0.29
C ASN A 342 14.29 1.09 -1.19
N TRP A 343 14.10 -0.18 -1.54
CA TRP A 343 14.29 -0.70 -2.89
C TRP A 343 13.35 -0.09 -3.94
N SER A 344 12.09 0.15 -3.56
CA SER A 344 11.04 0.72 -4.42
C SER A 344 11.03 2.25 -4.46
N SER A 345 11.93 2.88 -3.69
CA SER A 345 11.99 4.33 -3.51
C SER A 345 10.68 4.94 -2.99
N LEU A 346 10.01 4.19 -2.12
CA LEU A 346 8.81 4.61 -1.39
C LEU A 346 9.14 4.65 0.11
N ARG A 347 8.15 4.88 0.96
CA ARG A 347 8.28 4.77 2.42
C ARG A 347 7.06 4.09 3.04
N PRO A 348 7.20 3.55 4.27
CA PRO A 348 6.04 3.11 5.03
C PRO A 348 5.00 4.22 5.21
N MET A 349 3.73 3.81 5.21
CA MET A 349 2.59 4.67 5.52
C MET A 349 2.47 4.87 7.03
N THR A 350 2.11 6.08 7.48
CA THR A 350 1.75 6.29 8.89
C THR A 350 0.29 5.93 9.15
N GLU A 351 -0.07 5.63 10.40
CA GLU A 351 -1.46 5.34 10.75
C GLU A 351 -2.40 6.52 10.45
N LEU A 352 -1.90 7.76 10.51
CA LEU A 352 -2.67 8.95 10.14
C LEU A 352 -2.87 9.09 8.63
N GLU A 353 -1.87 8.72 7.84
CA GLU A 353 -2.00 8.63 6.38
C GLU A 353 -2.97 7.53 5.97
N PHE A 354 -2.97 6.39 6.68
CA PHE A 354 -3.94 5.31 6.47
C PHE A 354 -5.37 5.77 6.74
N GLU A 355 -5.62 6.42 7.88
CA GLU A 355 -6.94 6.95 8.24
C GLU A 355 -7.46 7.92 7.16
N LYS A 356 -6.61 8.83 6.68
CA LYS A 356 -6.96 9.73 5.56
C LYS A 356 -7.18 8.97 4.26
N ALA A 357 -6.28 8.07 3.90
CA ALA A 357 -6.38 7.27 2.68
C ALA A 357 -7.69 6.47 2.62
N ALA A 358 -8.16 5.99 3.77
CA ALA A 358 -9.39 5.23 3.91
C ALA A 358 -10.65 6.11 3.84
N ARG A 359 -10.73 7.19 4.65
CA ARG A 359 -11.97 7.98 4.83
C ARG A 359 -12.04 9.28 4.03
N GLY A 360 -10.91 9.80 3.56
CA GLY A 360 -10.84 11.16 3.04
C GLY A 360 -11.31 12.20 4.06
N PRO A 361 -12.09 13.20 3.66
CA PRO A 361 -12.57 14.26 4.57
C PRO A 361 -13.76 13.82 5.45
N LEU A 362 -14.24 12.58 5.32
CA LEU A 362 -15.42 12.10 6.04
C LEU A 362 -15.12 11.87 7.53
N ALA A 363 -16.12 12.13 8.37
CA ALA A 363 -16.03 11.84 9.81
C ALA A 363 -16.09 10.32 10.06
N PRO A 364 -15.31 9.80 11.03
CA PRO A 364 -15.39 8.39 11.43
C PRO A 364 -16.78 7.99 11.92
N THR A 365 -17.19 6.79 11.54
CA THR A 365 -18.39 6.13 12.09
C THR A 365 -18.02 4.79 12.72
N TYR A 366 -18.94 4.19 13.47
CA TYR A 366 -18.63 2.99 14.25
C TYR A 366 -18.27 1.84 13.31
N ASN A 367 -17.10 1.24 13.53
CA ASN A 367 -16.62 0.08 12.79
C ASN A 367 -16.72 0.26 11.26
N ASP A 368 -16.41 1.46 10.80
CA ASP A 368 -16.49 1.82 9.41
C ASP A 368 -15.37 1.22 8.57
N ARG A 369 -15.72 0.97 7.31
CA ARG A 369 -14.82 0.38 6.32
C ARG A 369 -14.47 1.38 5.25
N ALA A 370 -13.31 1.20 4.63
CA ALA A 370 -12.79 2.08 3.59
C ALA A 370 -13.78 2.23 2.43
N ASN A 371 -14.55 1.19 2.13
CA ASN A 371 -15.60 1.18 1.10
C ASN A 371 -16.87 1.98 1.45
N GLY A 372 -16.91 2.63 2.62
CA GLY A 372 -18.03 3.43 3.09
C GLY A 372 -19.16 2.61 3.73
N GLN A 373 -18.95 1.32 3.99
CA GLN A 373 -19.88 0.52 4.78
C GLN A 373 -19.72 0.87 6.27
N SER A 374 -20.79 1.34 6.89
CA SER A 374 -20.93 1.35 8.35
C SER A 374 -21.92 0.25 8.77
N PRO A 375 -21.67 -0.53 9.84
CA PRO A 375 -22.58 -1.58 10.29
C PRO A 375 -23.86 -1.08 10.99
N GLN A 376 -24.28 0.17 10.74
CA GLN A 376 -25.35 0.86 11.48
C GLN A 376 -26.77 0.36 11.18
N GLY A 377 -26.93 -0.63 10.30
CA GLY A 377 -28.14 -1.46 10.28
C GLY A 377 -27.82 -2.77 10.95
N ASN A 378 -28.26 -2.95 12.21
CA ASN A 378 -28.22 -4.19 12.99
C ASN A 378 -27.24 -5.24 12.45
N MET A 379 -25.96 -5.14 12.79
CA MET A 379 -25.16 -6.36 12.81
C MET A 379 -25.89 -7.32 13.73
N PRO A 380 -26.36 -8.49 13.23
CA PRO A 380 -26.95 -9.45 14.12
C PRO A 380 -25.89 -9.78 15.20
N PRO A 381 -26.30 -9.98 16.46
CA PRO A 381 -25.45 -10.65 17.43
C PRO A 381 -24.83 -11.87 16.77
N MET A 382 -23.55 -12.15 17.03
CA MET A 382 -22.71 -13.18 16.39
C MET A 382 -23.29 -14.61 16.42
N GLY A 383 -24.40 -14.84 15.73
CA GLY A 383 -25.19 -16.06 15.80
C GLY A 383 -26.33 -16.15 14.79
N ASN A 384 -26.65 -15.08 14.05
CA ASN A 384 -27.61 -15.16 12.94
C ASN A 384 -26.88 -15.10 11.60
N ASN A 385 -26.85 -16.26 10.95
CA ASN A 385 -26.04 -16.65 9.79
C ASN A 385 -26.31 -15.96 8.45
N ASP A 386 -26.96 -14.79 8.38
CA ASP A 386 -27.68 -14.45 7.15
C ASP A 386 -27.16 -13.33 6.24
N LEU A 387 -26.04 -12.64 6.50
CA LEU A 387 -25.64 -11.53 5.57
C LEU A 387 -24.15 -11.30 5.30
N LEU A 388 -23.23 -12.04 5.94
CA LEU A 388 -21.79 -11.86 5.77
C LEU A 388 -21.11 -13.22 5.59
N ILE A 389 -20.57 -13.46 4.39
CA ILE A 389 -19.95 -14.73 4.01
C ILE A 389 -18.50 -14.68 4.48
N ASN A 390 -18.09 -15.64 5.31
CA ASN A 390 -16.69 -15.84 5.72
C ASN A 390 -15.92 -16.75 4.75
N VAL A 391 -16.56 -17.15 3.65
CA VAL A 391 -16.01 -17.96 2.56
C VAL A 391 -15.94 -17.10 1.30
N LEU A 392 -14.74 -16.84 0.81
CA LEU A 392 -14.54 -16.27 -0.53
C LEU A 392 -14.48 -17.41 -1.55
N LYS A 393 -15.52 -17.55 -2.38
CA LYS A 393 -15.54 -18.54 -3.47
C LYS A 393 -14.95 -17.95 -4.75
N LEU A 394 -13.86 -18.52 -5.24
CA LEU A 394 -13.17 -18.14 -6.46
C LEU A 394 -13.49 -19.12 -7.61
N ASN A 395 -13.82 -18.57 -8.78
CA ASN A 395 -13.93 -19.30 -10.03
C ASN A 395 -12.60 -19.23 -10.78
N GLY A 396 -12.12 -20.39 -11.25
CA GLY A 396 -10.89 -20.50 -12.02
C GLY A 396 -9.64 -20.79 -11.17
N ALA A 397 -8.50 -20.96 -11.85
CA ALA A 397 -7.21 -21.09 -11.20
C ALA A 397 -6.69 -19.72 -10.76
N GLU A 398 -5.98 -19.66 -9.64
CA GLU A 398 -5.37 -18.42 -9.16
C GLU A 398 -4.13 -18.07 -9.98
N ASN A 399 -4.31 -17.46 -11.14
CA ASN A 399 -3.24 -17.11 -12.07
C ASN A 399 -3.39 -15.68 -12.60
N GLY A 400 -4.11 -14.84 -11.84
CA GLY A 400 -4.45 -13.47 -12.22
C GLY A 400 -5.78 -13.35 -12.94
N THR A 401 -6.44 -14.48 -13.26
CA THR A 401 -7.74 -14.50 -13.97
C THR A 401 -8.89 -14.99 -13.10
N GLU A 402 -8.62 -15.40 -11.86
CA GLU A 402 -9.65 -15.85 -10.93
C GLU A 402 -10.62 -14.71 -10.57
N ALA A 403 -11.89 -15.09 -10.44
CA ALA A 403 -12.99 -14.17 -10.16
C ALA A 403 -13.77 -14.61 -8.92
N PRO A 404 -14.20 -13.70 -8.05
CA PRO A 404 -15.09 -14.06 -6.96
C PRO A 404 -16.49 -14.36 -7.55
N THR A 405 -17.13 -15.43 -7.07
CA THR A 405 -18.53 -15.75 -7.46
C THR A 405 -19.51 -14.66 -7.04
N THR A 406 -19.18 -13.93 -5.97
CA THR A 406 -19.88 -12.72 -5.51
C THR A 406 -18.93 -11.54 -5.65
N SER A 407 -19.15 -10.69 -6.66
CA SER A 407 -18.30 -9.53 -6.99
C SER A 407 -18.60 -8.27 -6.16
N ASP A 408 -18.92 -8.47 -4.87
CA ASP A 408 -19.23 -7.40 -3.92
C ASP A 408 -18.47 -7.63 -2.61
N SER A 409 -17.41 -6.86 -2.41
CA SER A 409 -16.57 -6.94 -1.21
C SER A 409 -17.33 -6.65 0.08
N THR A 410 -18.48 -5.96 0.03
CA THR A 410 -19.30 -5.71 1.23
C THR A 410 -19.90 -6.98 1.83
N LYS A 411 -19.96 -8.06 1.04
CA LYS A 411 -20.49 -9.36 1.42
C LYS A 411 -19.44 -10.26 2.06
N PHE A 412 -18.16 -9.90 1.94
CA PHE A 412 -17.06 -10.69 2.46
C PHE A 412 -16.44 -10.02 3.70
N LEU A 413 -16.19 -10.82 4.73
CA LEU A 413 -15.41 -10.42 5.89
C LEU A 413 -14.09 -11.17 5.89
N ALA A 414 -12.99 -10.45 5.72
CA ALA A 414 -11.65 -11.00 5.90
C ALA A 414 -11.30 -10.98 7.41
N TYR A 415 -11.53 -12.09 8.11
CA TYR A 415 -11.14 -12.26 9.50
C TYR A 415 -10.46 -13.62 9.74
N ASN A 416 -9.96 -13.85 10.95
CA ASN A 416 -9.29 -15.08 11.34
C ASN A 416 -10.28 -16.26 11.33
N GLY A 417 -10.09 -17.18 10.38
CA GLY A 417 -11.04 -18.26 10.09
C GLY A 417 -11.82 -18.07 8.79
N SER A 418 -11.64 -16.95 8.08
CA SER A 418 -12.16 -16.82 6.71
C SER A 418 -11.48 -17.83 5.79
N THR A 419 -12.27 -18.49 4.96
CA THR A 419 -11.82 -19.53 4.03
C THR A 419 -11.94 -19.05 2.59
N ILE A 420 -11.12 -19.63 1.73
CA ILE A 420 -11.18 -19.49 0.29
C ILE A 420 -11.56 -20.86 -0.26
N GLU A 421 -12.58 -20.88 -1.09
CA GLU A 421 -13.07 -22.06 -1.81
C GLU A 421 -12.82 -21.87 -3.31
N GLY A 422 -12.48 -22.94 -4.03
CA GLY A 422 -12.02 -22.83 -5.41
C GLY A 422 -10.60 -22.25 -5.50
N GLY A 423 -10.05 -22.15 -6.70
CA GLY A 423 -8.64 -21.80 -6.87
C GLY A 423 -7.72 -22.78 -6.14
N ASP A 424 -6.79 -22.25 -5.32
CA ASP A 424 -5.93 -23.09 -4.47
C ASP A 424 -6.60 -23.49 -3.14
N GLY A 425 -7.75 -22.91 -2.80
CA GLY A 425 -8.46 -23.12 -1.54
C GLY A 425 -7.69 -22.67 -0.28
N GLY A 426 -8.23 -23.04 0.90
CA GLY A 426 -7.56 -22.85 2.19
C GLY A 426 -7.99 -21.56 2.93
N SER A 427 -7.07 -20.93 3.65
CA SER A 427 -7.31 -19.69 4.40
C SER A 427 -6.12 -18.75 4.21
N GLY A 428 -6.33 -17.46 3.97
CA GLY A 428 -5.21 -16.51 3.83
C GLY A 428 -5.46 -15.42 2.80
N SER A 429 -4.37 -14.88 2.26
CA SER A 429 -4.38 -13.82 1.25
C SER A 429 -4.95 -14.30 -0.09
N TYR A 430 -5.57 -13.38 -0.81
CA TYR A 430 -6.05 -13.56 -2.18
C TYR A 430 -5.47 -12.46 -3.09
N ARG A 431 -5.79 -12.53 -4.38
CA ARG A 431 -5.30 -11.56 -5.35
C ARG A 431 -5.70 -10.14 -5.00
N VAL A 432 -4.73 -9.24 -5.08
CA VAL A 432 -4.98 -7.82 -4.84
C VAL A 432 -6.00 -7.29 -5.85
N GLY A 433 -6.96 -6.49 -5.38
CA GLY A 433 -7.99 -5.91 -6.25
C GLY A 433 -9.00 -6.92 -6.83
N VAL A 434 -9.12 -8.14 -6.27
CA VAL A 434 -10.01 -9.19 -6.80
C VAL A 434 -11.48 -8.75 -7.00
N PHE A 435 -11.98 -7.80 -6.20
CA PHE A 435 -13.34 -7.27 -6.30
C PHE A 435 -13.48 -6.05 -7.24
N ALA A 436 -12.37 -5.46 -7.69
CA ALA A 436 -12.39 -4.32 -8.59
C ALA A 436 -12.51 -4.80 -10.05
N THR A 437 -13.75 -4.70 -10.55
CA THR A 437 -14.15 -5.06 -11.92
C THR A 437 -14.60 -3.82 -12.69
N SER A 438 -14.72 -3.92 -14.01
CA SER A 438 -15.18 -2.82 -14.87
C SER A 438 -16.60 -2.31 -14.53
N SER A 439 -17.42 -3.12 -13.87
CA SER A 439 -18.77 -2.75 -13.42
C SER A 439 -18.86 -2.48 -11.91
N SER A 440 -17.75 -2.59 -11.17
CA SER A 440 -17.76 -2.39 -9.73
C SER A 440 -17.92 -0.91 -9.38
N SER A 441 -18.73 -0.64 -8.35
CA SER A 441 -18.75 0.65 -7.68
C SER A 441 -17.61 0.72 -6.65
N ARG A 442 -17.30 1.93 -6.15
CA ARG A 442 -16.40 2.11 -5.00
C ARG A 442 -16.73 1.14 -3.86
N ARG A 443 -18.02 0.96 -3.57
CA ARG A 443 -18.49 0.15 -2.44
C ARG A 443 -18.24 -1.34 -2.68
N SER A 444 -18.65 -1.85 -3.83
CA SER A 444 -18.52 -3.28 -4.19
C SER A 444 -17.09 -3.69 -4.51
N SER A 445 -16.22 -2.75 -4.93
CA SER A 445 -14.81 -3.02 -5.22
C SER A 445 -13.92 -3.05 -3.97
N GLY A 446 -14.42 -2.59 -2.82
CA GLY A 446 -13.59 -2.41 -1.63
C GLY A 446 -12.72 -1.14 -1.66
N ALA A 447 -13.04 -0.18 -2.53
CA ALA A 447 -12.26 1.04 -2.71
C ALA A 447 -12.49 2.05 -1.57
N SER A 448 -11.43 2.70 -1.14
CA SER A 448 -11.45 3.83 -0.20
C SER A 448 -12.19 5.05 -0.76
N TYR A 449 -12.34 6.11 0.04
CA TYR A 449 -12.82 7.40 -0.47
C TYR A 449 -12.05 7.86 -1.72
N TYR A 450 -10.74 7.64 -1.74
CA TYR A 450 -9.86 8.02 -2.84
C TYR A 450 -9.67 6.92 -3.90
N GLY A 451 -10.37 5.78 -3.84
CA GLY A 451 -10.16 4.72 -4.84
C GLY A 451 -8.99 3.78 -4.55
N ILE A 452 -8.44 3.81 -3.34
CA ILE A 452 -7.40 2.86 -2.89
C ILE A 452 -8.08 1.56 -2.49
N MET A 453 -7.65 0.43 -3.05
CA MET A 453 -8.33 -0.85 -2.90
C MET A 453 -7.83 -1.61 -1.67
N GLY A 454 -8.73 -2.33 -1.01
CA GLY A 454 -8.36 -3.35 -0.01
C GLY A 454 -7.94 -2.83 1.36
N LEU A 455 -8.09 -1.53 1.67
CA LEU A 455 -7.71 -0.99 2.99
C LEU A 455 -8.50 -1.60 4.17
N SER A 456 -9.61 -2.28 3.91
CA SER A 456 -10.45 -2.94 4.92
C SER A 456 -10.53 -4.46 4.73
N ASP A 457 -9.79 -5.09 3.82
CA ASP A 457 -9.85 -6.55 3.63
C ASP A 457 -8.49 -7.18 3.29
N ASN A 458 -8.50 -8.47 2.91
CA ASN A 458 -7.35 -9.27 2.46
C ASN A 458 -6.23 -9.52 3.49
N VAL A 459 -5.35 -8.55 3.68
CA VAL A 459 -4.20 -8.62 4.59
C VAL A 459 -4.17 -7.39 5.50
N SER A 460 -3.76 -7.59 6.75
CA SER A 460 -3.56 -6.47 7.65
C SER A 460 -2.33 -5.68 7.23
N GLU A 461 -2.40 -4.35 7.29
CA GLU A 461 -1.32 -3.50 6.80
C GLU A 461 -0.44 -2.99 7.91
N LEU A 462 0.87 -3.24 7.77
CA LEU A 462 1.87 -2.67 8.65
C LEU A 462 1.99 -1.16 8.39
N VAL A 463 1.71 -0.35 9.42
CA VAL A 463 1.84 1.12 9.39
C VAL A 463 2.71 1.64 10.54
N ILE A 464 3.31 2.82 10.34
CA ILE A 464 4.04 3.54 11.38
C ILE A 464 3.05 4.18 12.35
N THR A 465 3.18 3.84 13.62
CA THR A 465 2.34 4.35 14.71
C THR A 465 2.83 5.70 15.22
N LEU A 466 2.04 6.34 16.09
CA LEU A 466 2.52 7.47 16.90
C LEU A 466 2.46 7.25 18.42
N ASN A 467 2.35 5.97 18.86
CA ASN A 467 2.25 5.57 20.27
C ASN A 467 3.53 5.81 21.08
N THR A 468 4.70 5.51 20.52
CA THR A 468 5.98 5.68 21.20
C THR A 468 6.70 6.95 20.75
N GLU A 469 7.61 7.45 21.59
CA GLU A 469 8.52 8.54 21.21
C GLU A 469 9.38 8.15 20.01
N ASN A 470 9.79 6.89 19.92
CA ASN A 470 10.59 6.42 18.80
C ASN A 470 9.80 6.45 17.48
N SER A 471 8.55 5.98 17.48
CA SER A 471 7.70 6.03 16.27
C SER A 471 7.48 7.47 15.81
N ARG A 472 7.29 8.41 16.75
CA ARG A 472 7.14 9.84 16.45
C ARG A 472 8.40 10.47 15.83
N SER A 473 9.58 9.86 15.99
CA SER A 473 10.81 10.30 15.33
C SER A 473 10.89 9.94 13.84
N PHE A 474 9.93 9.16 13.33
CA PHE A 474 9.82 8.81 11.91
C PHE A 474 9.81 10.06 11.02
N LYS A 475 10.60 10.04 9.94
CA LYS A 475 10.73 11.16 8.99
C LYS A 475 10.09 10.85 7.65
N ASP A 476 9.49 11.87 7.03
CA ASP A 476 9.00 11.88 5.64
C ASP A 476 10.16 11.84 4.62
N VAL A 477 10.93 10.75 4.64
CA VAL A 477 12.04 10.48 3.72
C VAL A 477 11.68 9.25 2.90
N ASN A 478 11.86 9.30 1.58
CA ASN A 478 11.62 8.15 0.71
C ASN A 478 12.88 7.28 0.59
N GLY A 479 12.67 6.02 0.27
CA GLY A 479 13.74 5.08 -0.08
C GLY A 479 14.65 5.61 -1.20
N ILE A 480 15.93 5.24 -1.13
CA ILE A 480 16.96 5.72 -2.07
C ILE A 480 17.31 4.69 -3.16
N GLY A 481 16.56 3.58 -3.25
CA GLY A 481 16.71 2.56 -4.29
C GLY A 481 17.92 1.64 -4.12
N GLU A 482 18.60 1.69 -2.97
CA GLU A 482 19.80 0.88 -2.69
C GLU A 482 19.47 -0.62 -2.66
N ASN A 483 20.30 -1.41 -3.33
CA ASN A 483 20.12 -2.86 -3.50
C ASN A 483 21.03 -3.70 -2.60
N SER A 484 21.89 -3.05 -1.80
CA SER A 484 22.75 -3.68 -0.80
C SER A 484 22.40 -3.16 0.58
N LEU A 485 21.85 -4.04 1.41
CA LEU A 485 21.53 -3.77 2.81
C LEU A 485 22.77 -4.09 3.65
N THR A 486 23.74 -3.19 3.70
CA THR A 486 24.96 -3.38 4.52
C THR A 486 24.71 -2.88 5.94
N GLY A 487 24.48 -3.79 6.89
CA GLY A 487 24.34 -3.44 8.32
C GLY A 487 23.15 -2.53 8.63
N TYR A 488 23.21 -1.84 9.77
CA TYR A 488 22.13 -1.03 10.37
C TYR A 488 21.73 0.33 9.72
N PRO A 489 22.25 0.85 8.59
CA PRO A 489 21.99 2.25 8.20
C PRO A 489 20.74 2.48 7.32
N ILE A 490 19.95 1.47 6.94
CA ILE A 490 18.68 1.75 6.22
C ILE A 490 17.66 2.44 7.14
N LEU A 491 17.83 2.29 8.46
CA LEU A 491 16.91 2.84 9.46
C LEU A 491 17.29 4.23 9.96
N SER A 492 18.54 4.69 9.75
CA SER A 492 19.00 5.96 10.32
C SER A 492 18.39 7.19 9.64
N HIS A 493 17.93 7.07 8.39
CA HIS A 493 17.24 8.16 7.70
C HIS A 493 15.76 8.25 8.08
N TRP A 494 15.14 7.13 8.48
CA TRP A 494 13.78 7.13 8.98
C TRP A 494 13.69 7.47 10.47
N PHE A 495 14.67 7.07 11.29
CA PHE A 495 14.61 7.23 12.74
C PHE A 495 15.98 7.46 13.40
N SER A 496 15.99 7.81 14.69
CA SER A 496 17.22 8.15 15.44
C SER A 496 17.81 7.06 16.36
N SER A 497 17.07 6.04 16.86
CA SER A 497 17.64 4.87 17.61
C SER A 497 16.67 3.67 17.85
N ASN A 498 17.19 2.42 17.84
CA ASN A 498 16.61 1.08 18.17
C ASN A 498 15.08 0.82 18.00
N PHE A 499 14.68 -0.07 17.07
CA PHE A 499 13.42 0.05 16.28
C PHE A 499 12.48 -1.16 16.25
N PHE A 500 11.98 -1.64 17.39
CA PHE A 500 11.10 -2.82 17.38
C PHE A 500 9.61 -2.53 17.66
N ASP A 501 9.27 -1.42 18.32
CA ASP A 501 7.90 -1.18 18.81
C ASP A 501 7.08 -0.15 18.00
N SER A 502 7.51 0.20 16.77
CA SER A 502 6.92 1.32 16.03
C SER A 502 5.77 1.01 15.08
N TRP A 503 5.21 -0.21 15.14
CA TRP A 503 4.25 -0.67 14.14
C TRP A 503 2.91 -1.08 14.75
N SER A 504 1.86 -0.87 13.99
CA SER A 504 0.54 -1.47 14.22
C SER A 504 0.05 -2.08 12.91
N SER A 505 -0.89 -3.00 13.03
CA SER A 505 -1.70 -3.44 11.91
C SER A 505 -2.91 -2.53 11.80
N ALA A 506 -3.03 -1.80 10.70
CA ALA A 506 -4.26 -1.13 10.31
C ALA A 506 -5.12 -2.15 9.57
N ASN A 507 -6.38 -2.32 10.00
CA ASN A 507 -7.30 -3.38 9.57
C ASN A 507 -6.84 -4.81 10.00
N ASN A 508 -7.40 -5.31 11.11
CA ASN A 508 -6.98 -6.55 11.74
C ASN A 508 -7.90 -7.73 11.41
N LYS A 509 -7.32 -8.88 11.03
CA LYS A 509 -8.04 -10.15 10.83
C LYS A 509 -8.79 -10.60 12.09
N ASN A 510 -8.44 -10.16 13.29
CA ASN A 510 -9.18 -10.46 14.53
C ASN A 510 -10.26 -9.41 14.87
N SER A 511 -10.37 -8.30 14.13
CA SER A 511 -11.36 -7.24 14.39
C SER A 511 -11.99 -6.69 13.10
N TRP A 512 -13.13 -7.27 12.71
CA TRP A 512 -14.22 -6.75 11.86
C TRP A 512 -13.95 -5.83 10.65
N SER A 513 -12.72 -5.73 10.16
CA SER A 513 -12.32 -4.93 9.00
C SER A 513 -12.35 -3.40 9.17
N GLY A 514 -12.34 -2.89 10.42
CA GLY A 514 -12.49 -1.46 10.72
C GLY A 514 -11.21 -0.62 10.54
N ILE A 515 -11.34 0.61 10.02
CA ILE A 515 -10.22 1.51 9.67
C ILE A 515 -9.37 1.93 10.90
N SER A 516 -9.95 2.01 12.10
CA SER A 516 -9.26 2.43 13.34
C SER A 516 -8.95 1.28 14.30
N GLY A 517 -9.16 0.03 13.88
CA GLY A 517 -8.80 -1.15 14.68
C GLY A 517 -7.28 -1.32 14.72
N ARG A 518 -6.68 -1.28 15.93
CA ARG A 518 -5.26 -1.59 16.15
C ARG A 518 -5.13 -2.98 16.77
N ALA A 519 -4.15 -3.75 16.34
CA ALA A 519 -3.69 -4.93 17.07
C ALA A 519 -2.17 -4.97 17.12
N ASN A 520 -1.66 -5.47 18.24
CA ASN A 520 -0.26 -5.84 18.38
C ASN A 520 -0.03 -7.16 17.67
N GLY A 521 0.83 -7.13 16.64
CA GLY A 521 1.52 -8.28 16.10
C GLY A 521 0.66 -9.46 15.66
N SER A 522 0.42 -9.59 14.36
CA SER A 522 0.35 -10.92 13.78
C SER A 522 1.41 -11.05 12.69
N GLN A 523 2.13 -12.16 12.71
CA GLN A 523 3.17 -12.55 11.74
C GLN A 523 2.59 -12.86 10.34
N ASN A 524 1.43 -12.28 10.01
CA ASN A 524 0.62 -12.53 8.82
C ASN A 524 0.20 -11.21 8.14
N GLY A 525 0.90 -10.11 8.43
CA GLY A 525 0.64 -8.81 7.83
C GLY A 525 1.24 -8.66 6.44
N GLY A 526 0.48 -8.02 5.57
CA GLY A 526 1.00 -7.42 4.35
C GLY A 526 1.32 -5.96 4.59
N PHE A 527 1.55 -5.23 3.50
CA PHE A 527 1.86 -3.82 3.58
C PHE A 527 1.60 -3.14 2.24
N ARG A 528 1.42 -1.82 2.31
CA ARG A 528 1.47 -0.93 1.16
C ARG A 528 2.33 0.26 1.53
N LEU A 529 2.88 0.92 0.52
CA LEU A 529 3.79 2.03 0.72
C LEU A 529 3.23 3.31 0.14
N VAL A 530 3.81 4.42 0.58
CA VAL A 530 3.44 5.76 0.14
C VAL A 530 4.67 6.53 -0.30
N ARG A 531 4.44 7.67 -0.93
CA ARG A 531 5.47 8.63 -1.30
C ARG A 531 4.90 10.03 -1.31
N SER A 532 5.64 11.00 -0.78
CA SER A 532 5.24 12.40 -0.81
C SER A 532 4.96 12.85 -2.25
N ALA A 533 3.88 13.60 -2.46
CA ALA A 533 3.57 14.09 -3.80
C ALA A 533 4.53 15.23 -4.20
N PRO A 534 5.00 15.26 -5.46
CA PRO A 534 5.67 16.43 -6.02
C PRO A 534 4.82 17.70 -5.88
N SER A 535 5.48 18.85 -5.68
CA SER A 535 4.83 20.17 -5.48
C SER A 535 3.97 20.64 -6.66
N ASP A 536 4.20 20.08 -7.85
CA ASP A 536 3.66 20.58 -9.12
C ASP A 536 2.40 19.80 -9.58
N ASN A 537 1.84 18.99 -8.68
CA ASN A 537 0.60 18.22 -8.87
C ASN A 537 -0.58 18.89 -8.19
#